data_AF-A0A4V1UUK2-F1
#
_entry.id   AF-A0A4V1UUK2-F1
#
_cell.length_a   1.000
_cell.length_b   1.000
_cell.length_c   1.000
_cell.angle_alpha   90.00
_cell.angle_beta   90.00
_cell.angle_gamma   90.00
#
_symmetry.space_group_name_H-M   'P 1'
#
loop_
_entity.id
_entity.type
_entity.pdbx_description
1 polymer ?
#
loop_
_entity_poly.entity_id
_entity_poly.type
_entity_poly.pdbx_seq_one_letter_code
_entity_poly.pdbx_strand_id
1 'polypeptide(L)'
;MRFHKIINDPVYGFITIDDELINDIIAHPFYQRLRRIHQMAMAHLVYPGAVHTRLHHSLGAYHLMRCALSELRGKGVDITTEEQQAAKIAILLHDIGHGPFSHALEHVMAEGMDE
;
A
#
# COMPACT_ATOMS: atom_id res chain seq x y z
N MET A 1 -13.87 19.39 -12.76
CA MET A 1 -13.08 18.27 -13.36
C MET A 1 -13.11 17.13 -12.37
N ARG A 2 -13.29 15.87 -12.82
CA ARG A 2 -13.12 14.71 -11.93
C ARG A 2 -11.65 14.64 -11.50
N PHE A 3 -11.39 14.41 -10.22
CA PHE A 3 -10.04 14.24 -9.69
C PHE A 3 -9.31 13.11 -10.43
N HIS A 4 -8.06 13.36 -10.83
CA HIS A 4 -7.24 12.37 -11.52
C HIS A 4 -5.76 12.62 -11.24
N LYS A 5 -5.07 11.61 -10.72
CA LYS A 5 -3.63 11.65 -10.45
C LYS A 5 -2.97 10.40 -10.99
N ILE A 6 -1.81 10.57 -11.60
CA ILE A 6 -1.01 9.48 -12.14
C ILE A 6 0.32 9.43 -11.39
N ILE A 7 0.69 8.24 -10.92
CA ILE A 7 1.96 7.96 -10.28
C ILE A 7 2.75 7.03 -11.20
N ASN A 8 4.01 7.37 -11.47
CA ASN A 8 4.93 6.48 -12.18
C ASN A 8 5.41 5.38 -11.24
N ASP A 9 5.27 4.13 -11.66
CA ASP A 9 5.64 2.94 -10.91
C ASP A 9 6.53 2.02 -11.79
N PRO A 10 7.68 1.55 -11.30
CA PRO A 10 8.61 0.76 -12.11
C PRO A 10 8.12 -0.67 -12.41
N VAL A 11 7.09 -1.17 -11.71
CA VAL A 11 6.53 -2.52 -11.91
C VAL A 11 5.35 -2.48 -12.87
N TYR A 12 4.45 -1.52 -12.68
CA TYR A 12 3.18 -1.43 -13.44
C TYR A 12 3.14 -0.29 -14.46
N GLY A 13 4.21 0.51 -14.56
CA GLY A 13 4.28 1.71 -15.41
C GLY A 13 3.53 2.89 -14.78
N PHE A 14 2.20 2.84 -14.77
CA PHE A 14 1.38 3.93 -14.25
C PHE A 14 0.31 3.43 -13.29
N ILE A 15 0.24 4.05 -12.12
CA ILE A 15 -0.84 3.85 -11.14
C ILE A 15 -1.72 5.09 -11.16
N THR A 16 -2.97 4.91 -11.60
CA THR A 16 -4.00 5.95 -11.58
C THR A 16 -4.73 5.97 -10.25
N ILE A 17 -4.91 7.16 -9.68
CA ILE A 17 -5.81 7.46 -8.56
C ILE A 17 -6.93 8.35 -9.09
N ASP A 18 -8.16 7.86 -9.01
CA ASP A 18 -9.38 8.48 -9.56
C ASP A 18 -10.44 8.78 -8.49
N ASP A 19 -10.04 8.79 -7.22
CA ASP A 19 -10.90 8.90 -6.04
C ASP A 19 -10.25 9.86 -5.04
N GLU A 20 -10.99 10.90 -4.64
CA GLU A 20 -10.48 11.98 -3.78
C GLU A 20 -10.13 11.46 -2.39
N LEU A 21 -10.97 10.62 -1.79
CA LEU A 21 -10.73 10.05 -0.47
C LEU A 21 -9.47 9.16 -0.47
N ILE A 22 -9.28 8.36 -1.53
CA ILE A 22 -8.04 7.59 -1.69
C ILE A 22 -6.83 8.53 -1.77
N ASN A 23 -6.91 9.61 -2.53
CA ASN A 23 -5.80 10.56 -2.62
C ASN A 23 -5.52 11.24 -1.27
N ASP A 24 -6.55 11.59 -0.50
CA ASP A 24 -6.40 12.19 0.83
C ASP A 24 -5.72 11.23 1.79
N ILE A 25 -6.08 9.94 1.77
CA ILE A 25 -5.38 8.91 2.53
C ILE A 25 -3.92 8.81 2.10
N ILE A 26 -3.65 8.76 0.79
CA ILE A 26 -2.28 8.71 0.27
C ILE A 26 -1.49 9.94 0.75
N ALA A 27 -2.06 11.13 0.70
CA ALA A 27 -1.40 12.37 1.09
C ALA A 27 -1.21 12.51 2.60
N HIS A 28 -1.97 11.77 3.41
CA HIS A 28 -1.96 11.91 4.86
C HIS A 28 -0.58 11.61 5.47
N PRO A 29 -0.09 12.40 6.46
CA PRO A 29 1.23 12.19 7.08
C PRO A 29 1.45 10.79 7.65
N PHE A 30 0.42 10.18 8.26
CA PHE A 30 0.51 8.82 8.80
C PHE A 30 0.72 7.76 7.71
N TYR A 31 0.14 7.97 6.52
CA TYR A 31 0.37 7.08 5.40
C TYR A 31 1.73 7.35 4.72
N GLN A 32 2.09 8.63 4.57
CA GLN A 32 3.39 9.04 4.02
C GLN A 32 4.58 8.54 4.85
N ARG A 33 4.40 8.20 6.13
CA ARG A 33 5.41 7.51 6.97
C ARG A 33 5.95 6.25 6.30
N LEU A 34 5.15 5.53 5.52
CA LEU A 34 5.56 4.30 4.83
C LEU A 34 6.70 4.51 3.81
N ARG A 35 7.01 5.77 3.42
CA ARG A 35 8.20 6.10 2.63
C ARG A 35 9.51 5.75 3.31
N ARG A 36 9.52 5.67 4.63
CA ARG A 36 10.73 5.47 5.44
C ARG A 36 10.89 4.03 5.93
N ILE A 37 9.98 3.14 5.53
CA ILE A 37 9.96 1.76 5.99
C ILE A 37 10.29 0.87 4.81
N HIS A 38 11.49 0.29 4.82
CA HIS A 38 11.90 -0.69 3.81
C HIS A 38 11.04 -1.93 3.90
N GLN A 39 10.61 -2.43 2.75
CA GLN A 39 9.78 -3.64 2.67
C GLN A 39 10.50 -4.83 3.30
N MET A 40 11.79 -4.98 2.98
CA MET A 40 12.64 -6.11 3.37
C MET A 40 13.64 -5.74 4.48
N ALA A 41 13.29 -4.80 5.36
CA ALA A 41 14.13 -4.36 6.46
C ALA A 41 15.59 -4.08 6.03
N MET A 42 16.57 -4.83 6.58
CA MET A 42 18.01 -4.66 6.33
C MET A 42 18.53 -5.31 5.05
N ALA A 43 17.67 -5.95 4.23
CA ALA A 43 18.12 -6.65 3.02
C ALA A 43 18.88 -5.72 2.06
N HIS A 44 18.59 -4.41 2.06
CA HIS A 44 19.29 -3.41 1.26
C HIS A 44 20.80 -3.31 1.57
N LEU A 45 21.26 -3.78 2.74
CA LEU A 45 22.69 -3.82 3.10
C LEU A 45 23.46 -4.92 2.37
N VAL A 46 22.78 -5.96 1.87
CA VAL A 46 23.36 -7.08 1.13
C VAL A 46 22.96 -7.01 -0.35
N TYR A 47 21.72 -6.63 -0.61
CA TYR A 47 21.12 -6.55 -1.95
C TYR A 47 20.78 -5.08 -2.25
N PRO A 48 21.63 -4.34 -2.99
CA PRO A 48 21.45 -2.90 -3.20
C PRO A 48 20.17 -2.54 -3.98
N GLY A 49 19.51 -3.50 -4.64
CA GLY A 49 18.20 -3.31 -5.28
C GLY A 49 17.01 -3.42 -4.32
N ALA A 50 17.18 -3.94 -3.11
CA ALA A 50 16.11 -4.15 -2.12
C ALA A 50 15.74 -2.87 -1.34
N VAL A 51 15.70 -1.72 -2.03
CA VAL A 51 15.47 -0.38 -1.46
C VAL A 51 14.00 0.03 -1.45
N HIS A 52 13.12 -0.77 -2.05
CA HIS A 52 11.68 -0.50 -2.09
C HIS A 52 11.09 -0.41 -0.68
N THR A 53 10.03 0.38 -0.57
CA THR A 53 9.43 0.76 0.70
C THR A 53 8.00 0.24 0.77
N ARG A 54 7.45 0.16 1.98
CA ARG A 54 6.05 -0.23 2.20
C ARG A 54 5.07 0.67 1.45
N LEU A 55 5.43 1.94 1.20
CA LEU A 55 4.61 2.83 0.35
C LEU A 55 4.53 2.31 -1.09
N HIS A 56 5.68 1.99 -1.71
CA HIS A 56 5.70 1.47 -3.09
C HIS A 56 4.89 0.17 -3.18
N HIS A 57 5.09 -0.73 -2.23
CA HIS A 57 4.34 -1.98 -2.15
C HIS A 57 2.82 -1.74 -2.06
N SER A 58 2.38 -0.89 -1.14
CA SER A 58 0.95 -0.62 -0.90
C SER A 58 0.29 0.07 -2.09
N LEU A 59 1.00 0.96 -2.80
CA LEU A 59 0.50 1.54 -4.06
C LEU A 59 0.33 0.49 -5.16
N GLY A 60 1.29 -0.43 -5.28
CA GLY A 60 1.18 -1.58 -6.19
C GLY A 60 0.01 -2.50 -5.83
N ALA A 61 -0.20 -2.78 -4.55
CA ALA A 61 -1.33 -3.57 -4.07
C ALA A 61 -2.69 -2.89 -4.37
N TYR A 62 -2.76 -1.57 -4.20
CA TYR A 62 -3.91 -0.77 -4.61
C TYR A 62 -4.17 -0.87 -6.12
N HIS A 63 -3.14 -0.80 -6.96
CA HIS A 63 -3.27 -0.97 -8.40
C HIS A 63 -3.87 -2.33 -8.75
N LEU A 64 -3.33 -3.42 -8.18
CA LEU A 64 -3.84 -4.77 -8.41
C LEU A 64 -5.28 -4.94 -7.92
N MET A 65 -5.64 -4.36 -6.78
CA MET A 65 -7.02 -4.37 -6.29
C MET A 65 -7.98 -3.69 -7.26
N ARG A 66 -7.59 -2.55 -7.86
CA ARG A 66 -8.41 -1.90 -8.91
C ARG A 66 -8.62 -2.81 -10.10
N CYS A 67 -7.57 -3.46 -10.58
CA CYS A 67 -7.66 -4.43 -11.68
C CYS A 67 -8.59 -5.59 -11.31
N ALA A 68 -8.41 -6.19 -10.13
CA ALA A 68 -9.23 -7.30 -9.66
C ALA A 68 -10.72 -6.93 -9.55
N LEU A 69 -11.04 -5.79 -8.94
CA LEU A 69 -12.41 -5.29 -8.83
C LEU A 69 -13.03 -5.02 -10.21
N SER A 70 -12.25 -4.45 -11.14
CA SER A 70 -12.70 -4.23 -12.52
C SER A 70 -13.02 -5.54 -13.23
N GLU A 71 -12.15 -6.54 -13.10
CA GLU A 71 -12.34 -7.88 -13.69
C GLU A 71 -13.57 -8.59 -13.13
N LEU A 72 -13.77 -8.54 -11.80
CA LEU A 72 -14.94 -9.15 -11.16
C LEU A 72 -16.25 -8.50 -11.62
N ARG A 73 -16.31 -7.16 -11.65
CA ARG A 73 -17.48 -6.43 -12.16
C ARG A 73 -17.72 -6.72 -13.65
N GLY A 74 -16.66 -6.81 -14.44
CA GLY A 74 -16.73 -7.20 -15.85
C GLY A 74 -17.32 -8.60 -16.08
N LYS A 75 -17.19 -9.48 -15.10
CA LYS A 75 -17.77 -10.85 -15.10
C LYS A 75 -19.18 -10.91 -14.49
N GLY A 76 -19.78 -9.77 -14.15
CA GLY A 76 -21.13 -9.70 -13.61
C GLY A 76 -21.23 -9.95 -12.10
N VAL A 77 -20.13 -9.92 -11.36
CA VAL A 77 -20.18 -9.91 -9.89
C VAL A 77 -20.72 -8.54 -9.45
N ASP A 78 -21.79 -8.56 -8.66
CA ASP A 78 -22.35 -7.35 -8.08
C ASP A 78 -21.43 -6.82 -6.98
N ILE A 79 -20.89 -5.62 -7.19
CA ILE A 79 -19.99 -4.91 -6.29
C ILE A 79 -20.43 -3.46 -6.31
N THR A 80 -20.92 -3.00 -5.17
CA THR A 80 -21.37 -1.62 -4.97
C THR A 80 -20.20 -0.65 -5.06
N THR A 81 -20.50 0.65 -5.23
CA THR A 81 -19.45 1.68 -5.28
C THR A 81 -18.73 1.79 -3.92
N GLU A 82 -19.48 1.59 -2.84
CA GLU A 82 -19.03 1.59 -1.46
C GLU A 82 -18.09 0.41 -1.17
N GLU A 83 -18.45 -0.81 -1.58
CA GLU A 83 -17.58 -1.98 -1.47
C GLU A 83 -16.31 -1.83 -2.29
N GLN A 84 -16.42 -1.28 -3.51
CA GLN A 84 -15.25 -1.01 -4.35
C GLN A 84 -14.32 0.01 -3.68
N GLN A 85 -14.85 1.09 -3.11
CA GLN A 85 -14.05 2.09 -2.40
C GLN A 85 -13.43 1.52 -1.11
N ALA A 86 -14.22 0.79 -0.32
CA ALA A 86 -13.75 0.16 0.90
C ALA A 86 -12.65 -0.87 0.65
N ALA A 87 -12.76 -1.71 -0.38
CA ALA A 87 -11.72 -2.67 -0.76
C ALA A 87 -10.42 -1.98 -1.19
N LYS A 88 -10.53 -0.89 -1.97
CA LYS A 88 -9.37 -0.05 -2.34
C LYS A 88 -8.71 0.61 -1.12
N ILE A 89 -9.50 1.05 -0.12
CA ILE A 89 -8.95 1.62 1.12
C ILE A 89 -8.29 0.54 1.97
N ALA A 90 -8.95 -0.62 2.14
CA ALA A 90 -8.46 -1.72 2.94
C ALA A 90 -7.11 -2.22 2.43
N ILE A 91 -6.96 -2.43 1.13
CA ILE A 91 -5.68 -2.86 0.56
C ILE A 91 -4.61 -1.78 0.67
N LEU A 92 -4.99 -0.50 0.59
CA LEU A 92 -4.03 0.60 0.73
C LEU A 92 -3.48 0.62 2.17
N LEU A 93 -4.34 0.39 3.16
CA LEU A 93 -4.01 0.47 4.58
C LEU A 93 -3.47 -0.83 5.18
N HIS A 94 -3.45 -1.96 4.44
CA HIS A 94 -3.13 -3.27 5.01
C HIS A 94 -1.76 -3.33 5.74
N ASP A 95 -0.79 -2.54 5.26
CA ASP A 95 0.58 -2.48 5.77
C ASP A 95 0.85 -1.24 6.66
N ILE A 96 -0.16 -0.43 6.99
CA ILE A 96 0.03 0.85 7.70
C ILE A 96 0.62 0.67 9.11
N GLY A 97 0.33 -0.47 9.74
CA GLY A 97 0.74 -0.78 11.11
C GLY A 97 2.23 -1.11 11.29
N HIS A 98 2.99 -1.30 10.21
CA HIS A 98 4.37 -1.75 10.34
C HIS A 98 5.27 -0.73 11.05
N GLY A 99 6.05 -1.23 12.02
CA GLY A 99 7.12 -0.51 12.70
C GLY A 99 8.37 -0.32 11.83
N PRO A 100 9.33 0.53 12.24
CA PRO A 100 10.66 0.53 11.63
C PRO A 100 11.30 -0.86 11.82
N PHE A 101 12.10 -1.29 10.84
CA PHE A 101 12.73 -2.62 10.82
C PHE A 101 11.77 -3.82 10.76
N SER A 102 10.46 -3.60 10.62
CA SER A 102 9.42 -4.63 10.49
C SER A 102 9.63 -5.77 11.51
N HIS A 103 9.74 -7.02 11.06
CA HIS A 103 9.88 -8.21 11.90
C HIS A 103 11.11 -8.19 12.82
N ALA A 104 12.20 -7.49 12.45
CA ALA A 104 13.39 -7.42 13.30
C ALA A 104 13.11 -6.65 14.60
N LEU A 105 12.21 -5.66 14.56
CA LEU A 105 11.76 -4.95 15.77
C LEU A 105 10.70 -5.74 16.54
N GLU A 106 9.80 -6.44 15.83
CA GLU A 106 8.77 -7.28 16.46
C GLU A 106 9.39 -8.34 17.37
N HIS A 107 10.48 -9.00 16.95
CA HIS A 107 11.19 -9.97 17.78
C HIS A 107 11.77 -9.34 19.06
N VAL A 108 12.37 -8.15 18.97
CA VAL A 108 12.98 -7.47 20.13
C VAL A 108 11.92 -6.92 21.09
N MET A 109 10.77 -6.47 20.58
CA MET A 109 9.70 -5.92 21.42
C MET A 109 8.85 -7.02 22.07
N ALA A 110 8.64 -8.15 21.38
CA ALA A 110 7.88 -9.28 21.93
C ALA A 110 8.59 -9.93 23.13
N GLU A 111 9.93 -9.94 23.15
CA GLU A 111 10.71 -10.42 24.30
C GLU A 111 10.53 -9.58 25.57
N GLY A 112 10.04 -8.34 25.47
CA GLY A 112 9.82 -7.44 26.62
C GLY A 112 8.36 -7.33 27.09
N MET A 113 7.44 -8.14 26.55
CA MET A 113 6.01 -8.10 26.89
C MET A 113 5.58 -9.18 27.89
N ASP A 114 6.51 -10.03 28.32
CA ASP A 114 6.30 -11.08 29.34
C ASP A 114 6.79 -10.67 30.75
N GLU A 115 7.10 -9.39 31.00
CA GLU A 115 7.41 -8.82 32.33
C GLU A 115 6.33 -7.84 32.83
#